data_AF-A0A7J4TIR2-F1
#
_entry.id   AF-A0A7J4TIR2-F1
#
_cell.length_a   1.000
_cell.length_b   1.000
_cell.length_c   1.000
_cell.angle_alpha   90.00
_cell.angle_beta   90.00
_cell.angle_gamma   90.00
#
_symmetry.space_group_name_H-M   'P 1'
#
loop_
_entity.id
_entity.type
_entity.pdbx_description
1 polymer ?
#
loop_
_entity_poly.entity_id
_entity_poly.type
_entity_poly.pdbx_seq_one_letter_code
_entity_poly.pdbx_strand_id
1 'polypeptide(L)'
;MKPNETVMKILSIFESGLFIKILSVFITSLWVLGLILANIYIIMVAVILLSALGSVLYINRDNLEEIFQGDSTVIVEDERTQLINEKASTMTLGILIAVTIYVGIILVALRSSYPQFLQAGYTMFAVAVFCFILYFTSRYYYTRKY
;
A
#
# COMPACT_ATOMS: atom_id res chain seq x y z
N MET A 1 16.95 -28.60 -0.73
CA MET A 1 16.99 -28.37 0.73
C MET A 1 15.55 -28.27 1.22
N LYS A 2 15.12 -29.13 2.16
CA LYS A 2 13.79 -29.00 2.77
C LYS A 2 13.79 -27.71 3.64
N PRO A 3 12.79 -26.81 3.49
CA PRO A 3 12.72 -25.63 4.33
C PRO A 3 12.57 -26.04 5.80
N ASN A 4 13.27 -25.33 6.68
CA ASN A 4 13.33 -25.60 8.12
C ASN A 4 11.92 -25.49 8.73
N GLU A 5 11.54 -26.40 9.64
CA GLU A 5 10.18 -26.50 10.19
C GLU A 5 9.72 -25.21 10.89
N THR A 6 10.69 -24.49 11.49
CA THR A 6 10.49 -23.16 12.10
C THR A 6 10.14 -22.09 11.06
N VAL A 7 10.73 -22.16 9.86
CA VAL A 7 10.49 -21.20 8.77
C VAL A 7 9.07 -21.39 8.20
N MET A 8 8.61 -22.65 8.07
CA MET A 8 7.24 -22.93 7.65
C MET A 8 6.20 -22.45 8.67
N LYS A 9 6.45 -22.62 9.97
CA LYS A 9 5.57 -22.06 11.02
C LYS A 9 5.48 -20.54 10.95
N ILE A 10 6.59 -19.84 10.73
CA ILE A 10 6.60 -18.39 10.61
C ILE A 10 5.78 -17.95 9.38
N LEU A 11 5.96 -18.60 8.24
CA LEU A 11 5.17 -18.34 7.02
C LEU A 11 3.66 -18.52 7.26
N SER A 12 3.25 -19.61 7.93
CA SER A 12 1.83 -19.84 8.23
C SER A 12 1.19 -18.78 9.15
N ILE A 13 1.98 -18.10 10.00
CA ILE A 13 1.50 -17.00 10.84
C ILE A 13 1.19 -15.77 9.96
N PHE A 14 2.04 -15.50 8.97
CA PHE A 14 1.83 -14.41 8.00
C PHE A 14 0.65 -14.66 7.05
N GLU A 15 0.25 -15.91 6.85
CA GLU A 15 -0.94 -16.29 6.09
C GLU A 15 -2.23 -16.22 6.93
N SER A 16 -2.14 -16.11 8.26
CA SER A 16 -3.33 -16.00 9.10
C SER A 16 -3.99 -14.62 8.94
N GLY A 17 -5.28 -14.60 8.58
CA GLY A 17 -6.00 -13.36 8.35
C GLY A 17 -6.12 -12.49 9.61
N LEU A 18 -6.14 -13.12 10.79
CA LEU A 18 -6.14 -12.43 12.08
C LEU A 18 -4.82 -11.65 12.33
N PHE A 19 -3.65 -12.23 12.03
CA PHE A 19 -2.38 -11.55 12.18
C PHE A 19 -2.29 -10.33 11.25
N ILE A 20 -2.69 -10.49 9.99
CA ILE A 20 -2.74 -9.40 9.01
C ILE A 20 -3.63 -8.26 9.50
N LYS A 21 -4.81 -8.56 10.04
CA LYS A 21 -5.73 -7.54 10.59
C LYS A 21 -5.10 -6.77 11.75
N ILE A 22 -4.47 -7.47 12.70
CA ILE A 22 -3.78 -6.83 13.83
C ILE A 22 -2.63 -5.95 13.33
N LEU A 23 -1.83 -6.46 12.39
CA LEU A 23 -0.71 -5.71 11.82
C LEU A 23 -1.19 -4.45 11.08
N SER A 24 -2.30 -4.53 10.34
CA SER A 24 -2.92 -3.39 9.66
C SER A 24 -3.37 -2.30 10.66
N VAL A 25 -4.03 -2.70 11.76
CA VAL A 25 -4.42 -1.77 12.83
C VAL A 25 -3.19 -1.13 13.48
N PHE A 26 -2.14 -1.90 13.70
CA PHE A 26 -0.88 -1.39 14.25
C PHE A 26 -0.22 -0.35 13.33
N ILE A 27 -0.11 -0.65 12.03
CA ILE A 27 0.44 0.28 11.02
C ILE A 27 -0.39 1.58 10.96
N THR A 28 -1.72 1.46 10.97
CA THR A 28 -2.62 2.61 10.98
C THR A 28 -2.42 3.46 12.23
N SER A 29 -2.23 2.82 13.39
CA SER A 29 -1.96 3.50 14.65
C SER A 29 -0.64 4.27 14.62
N LEU A 30 0.43 3.68 14.06
CA LEU A 30 1.71 4.38 13.85
C LEU A 30 1.56 5.60 12.94
N TRP A 31 0.75 5.47 11.88
CA TRP A 31 0.43 6.57 10.97
C TRP A 31 -0.23 7.74 11.71
N VAL A 32 -1.30 7.46 12.46
CA VAL A 32 -2.04 8.47 13.23
C VAL A 32 -1.16 9.11 14.30
N LEU A 33 -0.41 8.31 15.06
CA LEU A 33 0.50 8.83 16.09
C LEU A 33 1.64 9.66 15.49
N GLY A 34 2.20 9.25 14.35
CA GLY A 34 3.23 10.01 13.65
C GLY A 34 2.75 11.39 13.22
N LEU A 35 1.50 11.50 12.77
CA LEU A 35 0.86 12.78 12.47
C LEU A 35 0.63 13.63 13.73
N ILE A 36 0.06 13.06 14.79
CA ILE A 36 -0.23 13.79 16.05
C ILE A 36 1.05 14.30 16.71
N LEU A 37 2.11 13.47 16.77
CA LEU A 37 3.38 13.81 17.41
C LEU A 37 4.31 14.66 16.54
N ALA A 38 3.83 15.02 15.35
CA ALA A 38 4.59 15.71 14.34
C ALA A 38 5.92 15.05 13.93
N ASN A 39 6.01 13.72 13.95
CA ASN A 39 7.26 12.97 13.78
C ASN A 39 7.31 12.20 12.45
N ILE A 40 8.13 12.70 11.52
CA ILE A 40 8.29 12.12 10.18
C ILE A 40 8.92 10.72 10.19
N TYR A 41 9.77 10.39 11.17
CA TYR A 41 10.40 9.07 11.25
C TYR A 41 9.39 7.97 11.54
N ILE A 42 8.40 8.25 12.41
CA ILE A 42 7.30 7.32 12.69
C ILE A 42 6.47 7.09 11.43
N ILE A 43 6.17 8.15 10.67
CA ILE A 43 5.43 8.06 9.41
C ILE A 43 6.22 7.24 8.38
N MET A 44 7.53 7.46 8.25
CA MET A 44 8.39 6.69 7.35
C MET A 44 8.38 5.20 7.69
N VAL A 45 8.49 4.83 8.96
CA VAL A 45 8.37 3.43 9.41
C VAL A 45 7.01 2.86 9.04
N ALA A 46 5.93 3.61 9.28
CA ALA A 46 4.58 3.18 8.95
C ALA A 46 4.40 2.96 7.44
N VAL A 47 4.96 3.83 6.60
CA VAL A 47 4.94 3.69 5.13
C VAL A 47 5.75 2.48 4.66
N ILE A 48 6.93 2.23 5.25
CA ILE A 48 7.75 1.05 4.92
C ILE A 48 7.00 -0.24 5.28
N LEU A 49 6.42 -0.31 6.48
CA LEU A 49 5.64 -1.46 6.92
C LEU A 49 4.40 -1.67 6.04
N LEU A 50 3.71 -0.59 5.67
CA LEU A 50 2.55 -0.64 4.78
C LEU A 50 2.93 -1.12 3.37
N SER A 51 4.07 -0.67 2.85
CA SER A 51 4.61 -1.11 1.55
C SER A 51 4.91 -2.61 1.55
N ALA A 52 5.55 -3.10 2.62
CA ALA A 52 5.86 -4.51 2.81
C ALA A 52 4.58 -5.34 2.93
N LEU A 53 3.65 -4.93 3.81
CA LEU A 53 2.36 -5.61 4.00
C LEU A 53 1.56 -5.63 2.70
N GLY A 54 1.42 -4.49 2.02
CA GLY A 54 0.71 -4.39 0.75
C GLY A 54 1.30 -5.31 -0.32
N SER A 55 2.62 -5.40 -0.41
CA SER A 55 3.29 -6.30 -1.35
C SER A 55 3.04 -7.78 -1.02
N VAL A 56 3.15 -8.16 0.26
CA VAL A 56 2.86 -9.54 0.72
C VAL A 56 1.41 -9.92 0.47
N LEU A 57 0.48 -9.01 0.78
CA LEU A 57 -0.95 -9.19 0.54
C LEU A 57 -1.26 -9.36 -0.95
N TYR A 58 -0.64 -8.54 -1.80
CA TYR A 58 -0.90 -8.58 -3.23
C TYR A 58 -0.37 -9.86 -3.88
N ILE A 59 0.83 -10.30 -3.50
CA ILE A 59 1.46 -11.52 -4.02
C ILE A 59 0.68 -12.77 -3.58
N ASN A 60 0.26 -12.82 -2.31
CA ASN A 60 -0.44 -13.97 -1.73
C ASN A 60 -1.96 -13.83 -1.77
N ARG A 61 -2.49 -12.89 -2.56
CA ARG A 61 -3.93 -12.59 -2.64
C ARG A 61 -4.78 -13.86 -2.82
N ASP A 62 -4.33 -14.75 -3.69
CA ASP A 62 -5.05 -15.97 -4.05
C ASP A 62 -5.11 -16.99 -2.88
N ASN A 63 -4.20 -16.91 -1.91
CA ASN A 63 -4.14 -17.79 -0.74
C ASN A 63 -4.84 -17.21 0.50
N LEU A 64 -5.32 -15.96 0.43
CA LEU A 64 -5.89 -15.22 1.56
C LEU A 64 -7.43 -15.20 1.51
N GLU A 65 -8.02 -16.40 1.48
CA GLU A 65 -9.48 -16.60 1.41
C GLU A 65 -10.23 -15.90 2.56
N GLU A 66 -9.62 -15.78 3.74
CA GLU A 66 -10.22 -15.13 4.92
C GLU A 66 -10.43 -13.61 4.78
N ILE A 67 -9.73 -12.97 3.84
CA ILE A 67 -9.72 -11.51 3.64
C ILE A 67 -10.29 -11.12 2.29
N PHE A 68 -9.97 -11.89 1.25
CA PHE A 68 -10.26 -11.51 -0.13
C PHE A 68 -11.33 -12.35 -0.80
N GLN A 69 -12.12 -13.15 -0.03
CA GLN A 69 -13.19 -14.05 -0.51
C GLN A 69 -13.64 -13.71 -1.93
N GLY A 70 -13.07 -14.42 -2.91
CA GLY A 70 -13.61 -14.44 -4.25
C GLY A 70 -14.91 -15.20 -4.14
N ASP A 71 -16.05 -14.51 -4.29
CA ASP A 71 -17.32 -15.18 -4.48
C ASP A 71 -17.11 -16.23 -5.58
N SER A 72 -17.27 -17.52 -5.27
CA SER A 72 -17.02 -18.65 -6.19
C SER A 72 -17.90 -18.62 -7.44
N THR A 73 -18.79 -17.64 -7.53
CA THR A 73 -19.58 -17.27 -8.70
C THR A 73 -18.92 -16.22 -9.58
N VAL A 74 -17.59 -16.00 -9.48
CA VAL A 74 -16.81 -15.06 -10.31
C VAL A 74 -17.24 -15.23 -11.77
N ILE A 75 -18.08 -14.30 -12.22
CA ILE A 75 -18.33 -14.05 -13.62
C ILE A 75 -16.95 -13.72 -14.16
N VAL A 76 -16.40 -14.62 -14.99
CA VAL A 76 -15.14 -14.38 -15.68
C VAL A 76 -15.35 -13.09 -16.47
N GLU A 77 -14.78 -11.99 -15.99
CA GLU A 77 -14.87 -10.73 -16.70
C GLU A 77 -14.26 -10.94 -18.08
N ASP A 78 -15.01 -10.54 -19.11
CA ASP A 78 -14.50 -10.51 -20.48
C ASP A 78 -13.17 -9.73 -20.49
N GLU A 79 -12.18 -10.24 -21.22
CA GLU A 79 -10.85 -9.64 -21.37
C GLU A 79 -10.95 -8.15 -21.71
N ARG A 80 -11.99 -7.74 -22.45
CA ARG A 80 -12.26 -6.33 -22.77
C ARG A 80 -12.54 -5.48 -21.54
N THR A 81 -13.34 -5.97 -20.60
CA THR A 81 -13.70 -5.27 -19.36
C THR A 81 -12.47 -5.15 -18.46
N GLN A 82 -11.67 -6.21 -18.38
CA GLN A 82 -10.42 -6.21 -17.62
C GLN A 82 -9.42 -5.18 -18.15
N LEU A 83 -9.24 -5.10 -19.48
CA LEU A 83 -8.36 -4.12 -20.12
C LEU A 83 -8.83 -2.68 -19.92
N ILE A 84 -10.15 -2.42 -19.98
CA ILE A 84 -10.71 -1.09 -19.72
C ILE A 84 -10.44 -0.69 -18.26
N ASN A 85 -10.65 -1.61 -17.31
CA ASN A 85 -10.41 -1.36 -15.90
C ASN A 85 -8.92 -1.12 -15.61
N GLU A 86 -8.02 -1.90 -16.19
CA GLU A 86 -6.56 -1.69 -16.05
C GLU A 86 -6.13 -0.31 -16.56
N LYS A 87 -6.64 0.10 -17.74
CA LYS A 87 -6.34 1.41 -18.33
C LYS A 87 -6.88 2.56 -17.48
N ALA A 88 -8.12 2.44 -16.99
CA ALA A 88 -8.75 3.43 -16.14
C ALA A 88 -8.04 3.56 -14.77
N SER A 89 -7.68 2.42 -14.16
CA SER A 89 -6.96 2.36 -12.88
C SER A 89 -5.57 3.00 -13.00
N THR A 90 -4.83 2.69 -14.05
CA THR A 90 -3.50 3.26 -14.31
C THR A 90 -3.56 4.79 -14.46
N MET A 91 -4.54 5.29 -15.21
CA MET A 91 -4.72 6.74 -15.39
C MET A 91 -5.12 7.42 -14.07
N THR A 92 -6.02 6.80 -13.31
CA THR A 92 -6.49 7.33 -12.01
C THR A 92 -5.34 7.40 -11.01
N LEU A 93 -4.52 6.35 -10.92
CA LEU A 93 -3.36 6.33 -10.03
C LEU A 93 -2.33 7.40 -10.42
N GLY A 94 -2.09 7.60 -11.73
CA GLY A 94 -1.21 8.65 -12.23
C GLY A 94 -1.69 10.06 -11.85
N ILE A 95 -2.99 10.34 -12.00
CA ILE A 95 -3.59 11.61 -11.60
C ILE A 95 -3.51 11.79 -10.08
N LEU A 96 -3.81 10.75 -9.30
CA LEU A 96 -3.73 10.79 -7.84
C LEU A 96 -2.31 11.17 -7.39
N ILE A 97 -1.28 10.50 -7.93
CA ILE A 97 0.12 10.80 -7.62
C ILE A 97 0.46 12.26 -7.96
N ALA A 98 0.05 12.73 -9.15
CA ALA A 98 0.31 14.10 -9.57
C ALA A 98 -0.32 15.12 -8.60
N VAL A 99 -1.60 14.94 -8.26
CA VAL A 99 -2.32 15.80 -7.31
C VAL A 99 -1.66 15.77 -5.94
N THR A 100 -1.31 14.59 -5.43
CA THR A 100 -0.63 14.44 -4.12
C THR A 100 0.71 15.19 -4.10
N ILE A 101 1.51 15.11 -5.18
CA ILE A 101 2.78 15.84 -5.30
C ILE A 101 2.52 17.35 -5.29
N TYR A 102 1.55 17.84 -6.06
CA TYR A 102 1.22 19.27 -6.09
C TYR A 102 0.77 19.79 -4.74
N VAL A 103 -0.09 19.05 -4.03
CA VAL A 103 -0.50 19.39 -2.66
C VAL A 103 0.72 19.42 -1.73
N GLY A 104 1.61 18.43 -1.81
CA GLY A 104 2.86 18.42 -1.04
C GLY A 104 3.74 19.65 -1.28
N ILE A 105 3.90 20.05 -2.55
CA ILE A 105 4.66 21.26 -2.94
C ILE A 105 4.01 22.51 -2.33
N ILE A 106 2.69 22.67 -2.48
CA ILE A 106 1.97 23.84 -1.94
C ILE A 106 2.15 23.93 -0.42
N LEU A 107 1.98 22.82 0.31
CA LEU A 107 2.13 22.80 1.76
C LEU A 107 3.56 23.13 2.22
N VAL A 108 4.58 22.63 1.51
CA VAL A 108 5.98 22.96 1.82
C VAL A 108 6.32 24.40 1.43
N ALA A 109 5.78 24.93 0.34
CA ALA A 109 6.00 26.32 -0.08
C ALA A 109 5.46 27.32 0.96
N LEU A 110 4.37 26.97 1.64
CA LEU A 110 3.79 27.77 2.73
C LEU A 110 4.62 27.78 4.02
N ARG A 111 5.77 27.10 4.09
CA ARG A 111 6.59 26.97 5.30
C ARG A 111 6.95 28.28 6.00
N SER A 112 7.09 29.38 5.26
CA SER A 112 7.45 30.69 5.82
C SER A 112 6.30 31.33 6.60
N SER A 113 5.06 31.08 6.18
CA SER A 113 3.86 31.69 6.75
C SER A 113 3.11 30.73 7.68
N TYR A 114 3.15 29.44 7.38
CA TYR A 114 2.45 28.37 8.10
C TYR A 114 3.37 27.15 8.30
N PRO A 115 4.40 27.27 9.17
CA PRO A 115 5.35 26.18 9.42
C PRO A 115 4.68 24.91 9.98
N GLN A 116 3.50 25.01 10.59
CA GLN A 116 2.72 23.87 11.08
C GLN A 116 2.31 22.89 9.96
N PHE A 117 2.21 23.33 8.70
CA PHE A 117 1.84 22.46 7.58
C PHE A 117 3.02 21.76 6.92
N LEU A 118 4.25 22.09 7.32
CA LEU A 118 5.47 21.60 6.70
C LEU A 118 5.56 20.06 6.76
N GLN A 119 5.20 19.48 7.90
CA GLN A 119 5.17 18.03 8.06
C GLN A 119 4.07 17.36 7.22
N ALA A 120 2.89 17.97 7.11
CA ALA A 120 1.84 17.46 6.23
C ALA A 120 2.32 17.44 4.77
N GLY A 121 3.07 18.46 4.34
CA GLY A 121 3.74 18.50 3.04
C GLY A 121 4.73 17.34 2.84
N TYR A 122 5.60 17.08 3.81
CA TYR A 122 6.51 15.92 3.76
C TYR A 122 5.77 14.58 3.75
N THR A 123 4.66 14.49 4.46
CA THR A 123 3.81 13.30 4.47
C THR A 123 3.21 13.05 3.09
N MET A 124 2.76 14.08 2.38
CA MET A 124 2.26 13.94 1.01
C MET A 124 3.31 13.37 0.05
N PHE A 125 4.58 13.79 0.18
CA PHE A 125 5.65 13.20 -0.61
C PHE A 125 5.89 11.72 -0.26
N ALA A 126 5.83 11.36 1.02
CA ALA A 126 5.94 9.96 1.43
C ALA A 126 4.79 9.09 0.87
N VAL A 127 3.56 9.63 0.85
CA VAL A 127 2.39 8.97 0.22
C VAL A 127 2.59 8.82 -1.29
N ALA A 128 3.11 9.84 -1.98
CA ALA A 128 3.38 9.74 -3.41
C ALA A 128 4.38 8.62 -3.72
N VAL A 129 5.45 8.51 -2.93
CA VAL A 129 6.43 7.40 -3.03
C VAL A 129 5.76 6.05 -2.78
N PHE A 130 4.90 5.95 -1.77
CA PHE A 130 4.12 4.73 -1.50
C PHE A 130 3.25 4.33 -2.70
N CYS A 131 2.56 5.28 -3.33
CA CYS A 131 1.76 5.03 -4.53
C CYS A 131 2.62 4.53 -5.70
N PHE A 132 3.83 5.06 -5.89
CA PHE A 132 4.77 4.52 -6.87
C PHE A 132 5.17 3.07 -6.56
N ILE A 133 5.44 2.74 -5.30
CA ILE A 133 5.76 1.36 -4.91
C ILE A 133 4.59 0.42 -5.25
N LEU A 134 3.35 0.80 -4.93
CA LEU A 134 2.17 0.02 -5.29
C LEU A 134 2.04 -0.16 -6.81
N TYR A 135 2.27 0.90 -7.58
CA TYR A 135 2.25 0.84 -9.04
C TYR A 135 3.26 -0.17 -9.58
N PHE A 136 4.52 -0.09 -9.15
CA PHE A 136 5.56 -1.01 -9.62
C PHE A 136 5.31 -2.45 -9.16
N THR A 137 4.91 -2.67 -7.91
CA THR A 137 4.63 -4.01 -7.38
C THR A 137 3.47 -4.66 -8.12
N SER A 138 2.37 -3.92 -8.34
CA SER A 138 1.22 -4.43 -9.10
C SER A 138 1.58 -4.76 -10.54
N ARG A 139 2.32 -3.86 -11.22
CA ARG A 139 2.76 -4.09 -12.61
C ARG A 139 3.70 -5.29 -12.73
N TYR A 140 4.64 -5.43 -11.81
CA TYR A 140 5.57 -6.56 -11.76
C TYR A 140 4.82 -7.88 -11.57
N TYR A 141 3.84 -7.93 -10.67
CA TYR A 141 3.01 -9.11 -10.45
C TYR A 141 2.23 -9.51 -11.72
N TYR A 142 1.52 -8.58 -12.35
CA TYR A 142 0.73 -8.88 -13.55
C TYR A 142 1.58 -9.34 -14.74
N THR A 143 2.73 -8.71 -14.96
CA THR A 143 3.67 -9.10 -16.03
C THR A 143 4.24 -10.50 -15.82
N ARG A 144 4.19 -11.04 -14.60
CA ARG A 144 4.69 -12.39 -14.29
C ARG A 144 3.61 -13.45 -14.33
N LYS A 145 2.34 -13.07 -14.08
CA LYS A 145 1.20 -13.99 -14.04
C LYS A 145 0.54 -14.18 -15.42
N TYR A 146 0.61 -13.18 -16.30
CA TYR A 146 0.10 -13.18 -17.66
C TYR A 146 1.21 -12.84 -18.65
#